data_AF-A0A093YEF0-F1
#
_entry.id   AF-A0A093YEF0-F1
#
_cell.length_a   1.000
_cell.length_b   1.000
_cell.length_c   1.000
_cell.angle_alpha   90.00
_cell.angle_beta   90.00
_cell.angle_gamma   90.00
#
_symmetry.space_group_name_H-M   'P 1'
#
loop_
_entity.id
_entity.type
_entity.pdbx_description
1 polymer ?
#
loop_
_entity_poly.entity_id
_entity_poly.type
_entity_poly.pdbx_seq_one_letter_code
_entity_poly.pdbx_strand_id
1 'polypeptide(L)'
;MSGVIIADILRSTTDKQKHELKESIYAIGSSLFTPDTTYVLQGKISQSTPMANARYSPPKNKLHWEINVLKDVVGALMETFGLYAPKEQARKEIRDLVKLSTAYANNVIFSGKSNSMRNLVRKGEDLRTTWLKFIACGPLGSEDLLVQACMIIQHEYRDSNGTIALPRLRLHALCDILFEYWACKLPGTSMMKSSIMNAHATFRNSLPHQSSRPHDSIVQFCLALEQQSIPWHLEIRCVLRMLRRIRGGGSSVYYCLRRLEKAKIYLDAKTLADEMTALYSTNVHHAAKLHRLYSRGRPETCAIPLEKFPGLAIAMIHDPSCNPKDIYNLLGGFRIWKETRINKARIRLVEQMAFEFSQVDFISNRVALRNVAWCIRYLEHHQVPISSLIVRVLTDIGIEESIMATGSVTSGRLSWVLRVIARVEGKVVAKRIEAVVVASLCREEERRAQEQCARIGDYGSMGL
;
A
#
# COMPACT_ATOMS: atom_id res chain seq x y z
N MET A 1 -10.11 37.88 -25.02
CA MET A 1 -8.65 38.07 -24.79
C MET A 1 -7.95 36.77 -25.21
N SER A 2 -6.88 36.82 -26.01
CA SER A 2 -6.12 35.60 -26.37
C SER A 2 -5.43 35.05 -25.13
N GLY A 3 -5.44 33.73 -24.90
CA GLY A 3 -4.76 33.13 -23.74
C GLY A 3 -3.24 33.39 -23.74
N VAL A 4 -2.64 33.65 -24.90
CA VAL A 4 -1.24 34.09 -25.03
C VAL A 4 -1.05 35.45 -24.35
N ILE A 5 -1.96 36.39 -24.57
CA ILE A 5 -1.93 37.72 -23.94
C ILE A 5 -2.12 37.60 -22.42
N ILE A 6 -2.96 36.68 -21.96
CA ILE A 6 -3.15 36.43 -20.51
C ILE A 6 -1.86 35.87 -19.89
N ALA A 7 -1.23 34.88 -20.54
CA ALA A 7 0.03 34.32 -20.06
C ALA A 7 1.16 35.36 -20.05
N ASP A 8 1.24 36.19 -21.10
CA ASP A 8 2.24 37.26 -21.20
C ASP A 8 2.02 38.34 -20.15
N ILE A 9 0.77 38.77 -19.89
CA ILE A 9 0.42 39.71 -18.81
C ILE A 9 0.79 39.14 -17.44
N LEU A 10 0.49 37.86 -17.20
CA LEU A 10 0.85 37.19 -15.94
C LEU A 10 2.37 37.03 -15.78
N ARG A 11 3.13 36.87 -16.87
CA ARG A 11 4.59 36.80 -16.82
C ARG A 11 5.24 38.19 -16.69
N SER A 12 4.67 39.22 -17.33
CA SER A 12 5.23 40.58 -17.39
C SER A 12 4.86 41.48 -16.21
N THR A 13 3.88 41.10 -15.39
CA THR A 13 3.49 41.86 -14.19
C THR A 13 4.55 41.75 -13.10
N THR A 14 4.91 42.88 -12.49
CA THR A 14 5.91 42.94 -11.42
C THR A 14 5.41 42.27 -10.14
N ASP A 15 6.34 41.84 -9.28
CA ASP A 15 6.01 41.20 -7.98
C ASP A 15 5.07 42.04 -7.12
N LYS A 16 5.25 43.36 -7.14
CA LYS A 16 4.40 44.33 -6.42
C LYS A 16 2.97 44.36 -6.99
N GLN A 17 2.83 44.40 -8.31
CA GLN A 17 1.53 44.42 -8.99
C GLN A 17 0.78 43.09 -8.85
N LYS A 18 1.50 41.96 -8.84
CA LYS A 18 0.91 40.63 -8.60
C LYS A 18 0.34 40.49 -7.20
N HIS A 19 0.99 41.11 -6.21
CA HIS A 19 0.49 41.15 -4.84
C HIS A 19 -0.79 41.99 -4.72
N GLU A 20 -0.84 43.15 -5.37
CA GLU A 20 -2.00 44.05 -5.39
C GLU A 20 -3.19 43.47 -6.19
N LEU A 21 -2.92 42.72 -7.27
CA LEU A 21 -3.93 42.14 -8.16
C LEU A 21 -4.35 40.71 -7.78
N LYS A 22 -3.96 40.22 -6.60
CA LYS A 22 -4.17 38.84 -6.16
C LYS A 22 -5.62 38.36 -6.30
N GLU A 23 -6.59 39.12 -5.80
CA GLU A 23 -8.03 38.80 -5.90
C GLU A 23 -8.53 38.78 -7.36
N SER A 24 -8.02 39.69 -8.20
CA SER A 24 -8.34 39.73 -9.63
C SER A 24 -7.76 38.53 -10.38
N ILE A 25 -6.54 38.10 -10.04
CA ILE A 25 -5.91 36.90 -10.61
C ILE A 25 -6.68 35.64 -10.19
N TYR A 26 -7.21 35.59 -8.96
CA TYR A 26 -8.11 34.53 -8.51
C TYR A 26 -9.44 34.51 -9.27
N ALA A 27 -10.04 35.68 -9.49
CA ALA A 27 -11.27 35.81 -10.27
C ALA A 27 -11.04 35.41 -11.74
N ILE A 28 -9.87 35.74 -12.31
CA ILE A 28 -9.46 35.31 -13.66
C ILE A 28 -9.33 33.78 -13.70
N GLY A 29 -8.55 33.18 -12.80
CA GLY A 29 -8.41 31.72 -12.74
C GLY A 29 -9.75 30.98 -12.61
N SER A 30 -10.64 31.48 -11.75
CA SER A 30 -11.97 30.90 -11.52
C SER A 30 -12.89 31.06 -12.73
N SER A 31 -12.92 32.26 -13.33
CA SER A 31 -13.78 32.56 -14.50
C SER A 31 -13.31 31.91 -15.80
N LEU A 32 -12.01 31.63 -15.95
CA LEU A 32 -11.45 30.96 -17.12
C LEU A 32 -11.89 29.50 -17.21
N PHE A 33 -12.21 28.88 -16.08
CA PHE A 33 -12.58 27.47 -16.01
C PHE A 33 -13.97 27.23 -15.34
N THR A 34 -14.80 28.27 -15.19
CA THR A 34 -16.13 28.16 -14.60
C THR A 34 -17.03 27.18 -15.38
N PRO A 35 -17.68 26.22 -14.70
CA PRO A 35 -18.70 25.36 -15.30
C PRO A 35 -20.03 26.12 -15.45
N ASP A 36 -20.67 26.02 -16.61
CA ASP A 36 -22.02 26.55 -16.82
C ASP A 36 -23.02 25.66 -16.06
N THR A 37 -23.67 26.21 -15.04
CA THR A 37 -24.64 25.50 -14.18
C THR A 37 -26.07 25.52 -14.71
N THR A 38 -26.31 26.04 -15.92
CA THR A 38 -27.66 26.38 -16.41
C THR A 38 -28.21 25.49 -17.52
N TYR A 39 -27.51 24.45 -17.97
CA TYR A 39 -28.00 23.62 -19.11
C TYR A 39 -28.68 22.32 -18.67
N VAL A 40 -29.99 22.39 -18.43
CA VAL A 40 -30.89 21.22 -18.48
C VAL A 40 -31.37 21.09 -19.92
N LEU A 41 -30.81 20.17 -20.71
CA LEU A 41 -31.40 19.82 -22.01
C LEU A 41 -32.27 18.57 -21.85
N GLN A 42 -33.57 18.79 -21.70
CA GLN A 42 -34.59 17.78 -21.99
C GLN A 42 -34.59 17.48 -23.49
N GLY A 43 -34.55 16.20 -23.86
CA GLY A 43 -34.79 15.77 -25.24
C GLY A 43 -34.33 14.35 -25.52
N LYS A 44 -35.22 13.38 -25.34
CA LYS A 44 -35.08 11.99 -25.81
C LYS A 44 -34.80 11.99 -27.32
N ILE A 45 -33.63 11.47 -27.74
CA ILE A 45 -33.51 10.69 -28.98
C ILE A 45 -32.54 9.53 -28.72
N SER A 46 -33.03 8.34 -28.98
CA SER A 46 -32.43 7.03 -28.77
C SER A 46 -31.20 6.79 -29.64
N GLN A 47 -30.05 6.46 -29.02
CA GLN A 47 -29.30 5.20 -29.18
C GLN A 47 -27.90 5.35 -28.54
N SER A 48 -27.75 4.71 -27.38
CA SER A 48 -26.51 4.21 -26.75
C SER A 48 -25.26 5.10 -26.69
N THR A 49 -25.24 6.09 -25.80
CA THR A 49 -24.11 6.32 -24.86
C THR A 49 -24.62 7.16 -23.66
N PRO A 50 -24.67 6.65 -22.42
CA PRO A 50 -24.90 7.51 -21.25
C PRO A 50 -23.60 8.27 -20.97
N MET A 51 -23.67 9.60 -21.06
CA MET A 51 -22.58 10.54 -20.81
C MET A 51 -22.10 10.51 -19.35
N ALA A 52 -20.79 10.74 -19.17
CA ALA A 52 -20.17 11.00 -17.87
C ALA A 52 -20.87 12.14 -17.12
N ASN A 53 -20.91 12.04 -15.78
CA ASN A 53 -21.63 12.90 -14.84
C ASN A 53 -21.95 14.33 -15.31
N ALA A 54 -23.24 14.64 -15.39
CA ALA A 54 -23.81 15.91 -15.85
C ALA A 54 -23.64 17.10 -14.87
N ARG A 55 -22.56 17.16 -14.08
CA ARG A 55 -22.29 18.30 -13.18
C ARG A 55 -21.43 19.41 -13.79
N TYR A 56 -20.87 19.22 -14.99
CA TYR A 56 -19.94 20.18 -15.59
C TYR A 56 -20.13 20.25 -17.12
N SER A 57 -21.14 21.00 -17.59
CA SER A 57 -21.30 21.31 -19.02
C SER A 57 -20.65 22.66 -19.35
N PRO A 58 -20.04 22.84 -20.53
CA PRO A 58 -19.32 24.07 -20.86
C PRO A 58 -20.22 25.21 -21.38
N PRO A 59 -19.83 26.49 -21.22
CA PRO A 59 -20.59 27.61 -21.71
C PRO A 59 -20.66 27.75 -23.23
N LYS A 60 -21.77 28.31 -23.72
CA LYS A 60 -22.08 28.46 -25.15
C LYS A 60 -21.22 29.48 -25.91
N ASN A 61 -20.41 30.30 -25.23
CA ASN A 61 -19.55 31.31 -25.86
C ASN A 61 -18.08 30.85 -25.88
N LYS A 62 -17.72 30.16 -26.97
CA LYS A 62 -16.44 29.45 -27.16
C LYS A 62 -15.23 30.38 -27.24
N LEU A 63 -14.43 30.41 -26.19
CA LEU A 63 -12.98 30.56 -26.30
C LEU A 63 -12.39 29.14 -26.45
N HIS A 64 -12.34 28.63 -27.68
CA HIS A 64 -11.67 27.36 -27.97
C HIS A 64 -10.16 27.55 -27.83
N TRP A 65 -9.63 27.19 -26.67
CA TRP A 65 -8.19 27.26 -26.41
C TRP A 65 -7.51 26.04 -27.03
N GLU A 66 -6.46 26.30 -27.80
CA GLU A 66 -5.52 25.24 -28.14
C GLU A 66 -4.84 24.73 -26.86
N ILE A 67 -4.48 23.44 -26.86
CA ILE A 67 -3.85 22.77 -25.71
C ILE A 67 -2.61 23.52 -25.22
N ASN A 68 -1.82 24.11 -26.13
CA ASN A 68 -0.62 24.85 -25.77
C ASN A 68 -0.94 26.14 -25.02
N VAL A 69 -1.96 26.88 -25.46
CA VAL A 69 -2.43 28.09 -24.79
C VAL A 69 -2.96 27.78 -23.39
N LEU A 70 -3.68 26.65 -23.24
CA LEU A 70 -4.12 26.18 -21.93
C LEU A 70 -2.94 25.87 -20.99
N LYS A 71 -1.89 25.20 -21.50
CA LYS A 71 -0.68 24.90 -20.72
C LYS A 71 0.00 26.18 -20.25
N ASP A 72 0.15 27.17 -21.12
CA ASP A 72 0.81 28.44 -20.79
C ASP A 72 0.07 29.20 -19.69
N VAL A 73 -1.25 29.34 -19.81
CA VAL A 73 -2.06 30.06 -18.82
C VAL A 73 -2.09 29.32 -17.47
N VAL A 74 -2.29 27.99 -17.48
CA VAL A 74 -2.30 27.21 -16.23
C VAL A 74 -0.93 27.25 -15.54
N GLY A 75 0.17 27.16 -16.31
CA GLY A 75 1.53 27.27 -15.78
C GLY A 75 1.76 28.62 -15.10
N ALA A 76 1.40 29.73 -15.77
CA ALA A 76 1.54 31.08 -15.23
C ALA A 76 0.71 31.31 -13.96
N LEU A 77 -0.52 30.76 -13.90
CA LEU A 77 -1.36 30.83 -12.71
C LEU A 77 -0.78 30.02 -11.54
N MET A 78 -0.30 28.79 -11.77
CA MET A 78 0.32 27.97 -10.72
C MET A 78 1.57 28.63 -10.11
N GLU A 79 2.41 29.23 -10.95
CA GLU A 79 3.59 29.97 -10.51
C GLU A 79 3.19 31.18 -9.66
N THR A 80 2.22 31.96 -10.13
CA THR A 80 1.72 33.15 -9.43
C THR A 80 1.12 32.78 -8.07
N PHE A 81 0.26 31.76 -7.99
CA PHE A 81 -0.30 31.31 -6.71
C PHE A 81 0.78 30.78 -5.78
N GLY A 82 1.78 30.07 -6.32
CA GLY A 82 2.86 29.49 -5.55
C GLY A 82 3.79 30.52 -4.88
N LEU A 83 3.94 31.71 -5.47
CA LEU A 83 4.85 32.75 -4.98
C LEU A 83 4.17 33.73 -3.99
N TYR A 84 2.90 34.07 -4.20
CA TYR A 84 2.31 35.25 -3.51
C TYR A 84 1.11 34.95 -2.61
N ALA A 85 0.61 33.72 -2.61
CA ALA A 85 -0.46 33.32 -1.69
C ALA A 85 0.12 32.60 -0.45
N PRO A 86 -0.55 32.73 0.73
CA PRO A 86 -0.19 31.93 1.89
C PRO A 86 -0.13 30.44 1.51
N LYS A 87 0.88 29.72 1.99
CA LYS A 87 1.20 28.35 1.55
C LYS A 87 -0.01 27.42 1.48
N GLU A 88 -0.89 27.45 2.48
CA GLU A 88 -2.09 26.60 2.52
C GLU A 88 -3.17 27.05 1.53
N GLN A 89 -3.35 28.36 1.34
CA GLN A 89 -4.24 28.91 0.31
C GLN A 89 -3.71 28.56 -1.08
N ALA A 90 -2.44 28.82 -1.36
CA ALA A 90 -1.81 28.52 -2.64
C ALA A 90 -1.94 27.03 -3.02
N ARG A 91 -1.75 26.12 -2.06
CA ARG A 91 -1.96 24.67 -2.25
C ARG A 91 -3.41 24.35 -2.61
N LYS A 92 -4.39 24.98 -1.95
CA LYS A 92 -5.81 24.81 -2.27
C LYS A 92 -6.09 25.24 -3.71
N GLU A 93 -5.61 26.41 -4.09
CA GLU A 93 -5.84 27.02 -5.40
C GLU A 93 -5.18 26.24 -6.54
N ILE A 94 -3.96 25.73 -6.33
CA ILE A 94 -3.30 24.84 -7.30
C ILE A 94 -4.13 23.55 -7.49
N ARG A 95 -4.72 22.98 -6.43
CA ARG A 95 -5.59 21.79 -6.55
C ARG A 95 -6.87 22.10 -7.32
N ASP A 96 -7.50 23.23 -7.03
CA ASP A 96 -8.73 23.66 -7.70
C ASP A 96 -8.45 23.92 -9.19
N LEU A 97 -7.30 24.53 -9.51
CA LEU A 97 -6.85 24.75 -10.89
C LEU A 97 -6.59 23.43 -11.63
N VAL A 98 -5.94 22.43 -11.00
CA VAL A 98 -5.77 21.09 -11.59
C VAL A 98 -7.13 20.48 -11.88
N LYS A 99 -8.06 20.52 -10.92
CA LYS A 99 -9.40 19.95 -11.08
C LYS A 99 -10.16 20.60 -12.24
N LEU A 100 -10.22 21.93 -12.25
CA LEU A 100 -10.95 22.72 -13.23
C LEU A 100 -10.35 22.59 -14.63
N SER A 101 -9.02 22.68 -14.77
CA SER A 101 -8.35 22.50 -16.06
C SER A 101 -8.44 21.07 -16.59
N THR A 102 -8.45 20.06 -15.71
CA THR A 102 -8.70 18.66 -16.07
C THR A 102 -10.11 18.46 -16.61
N ALA A 103 -11.13 18.99 -15.91
CA ALA A 103 -12.52 18.93 -16.35
C ALA A 103 -12.73 19.67 -17.69
N TYR A 104 -12.13 20.86 -17.84
CA TYR A 104 -12.19 21.65 -19.07
C TYR A 104 -11.59 20.89 -20.27
N ALA A 105 -10.40 20.33 -20.11
CA ALA A 105 -9.75 19.56 -21.17
C ALA A 105 -10.62 18.37 -21.62
N ASN A 106 -11.24 17.66 -20.67
CA ASN A 106 -12.13 16.55 -20.96
C ASN A 106 -13.39 16.98 -21.71
N ASN A 107 -14.07 18.01 -21.22
CA ASN A 107 -15.41 18.37 -21.67
C ASN A 107 -15.42 19.30 -22.88
N VAL A 108 -14.32 20.02 -23.16
CA VAL A 108 -14.25 21.03 -24.24
C VAL A 108 -13.27 20.64 -25.34
N ILE A 109 -12.10 20.12 -24.97
CA ILE A 109 -11.02 19.81 -25.94
C ILE A 109 -11.17 18.40 -26.49
N PHE A 110 -11.50 17.42 -25.64
CA PHE A 110 -11.63 16.02 -26.06
C PHE A 110 -13.04 15.63 -26.53
N SER A 111 -14.04 16.49 -26.33
CA SER A 111 -15.43 16.30 -26.81
C SER A 111 -15.64 16.73 -28.27
N GLY A 112 -14.65 17.37 -28.89
CA GLY A 112 -14.76 18.00 -30.21
C GLY A 112 -13.85 17.41 -31.29
N LYS A 113 -14.48 16.96 -32.38
CA LYS A 113 -13.94 16.61 -33.73
C LYS A 113 -13.04 15.37 -33.85
N SER A 114 -13.13 14.80 -35.06
CA SER A 114 -12.64 13.50 -35.59
C SER A 114 -11.14 13.21 -35.42
N ASN A 115 -10.63 13.23 -34.21
CA ASN A 115 -9.33 12.70 -33.89
C ASN A 115 -9.47 11.21 -33.55
N SER A 116 -8.53 10.39 -34.05
CA SER A 116 -8.47 8.99 -33.62
C SER A 116 -8.39 8.92 -32.09
N MET A 117 -9.10 7.97 -31.47
CA MET A 117 -9.12 7.82 -30.01
C MET A 117 -7.70 7.77 -29.42
N ARG A 118 -6.76 7.17 -30.16
CA ARG A 118 -5.33 7.09 -29.80
C ARG A 118 -4.67 8.47 -29.68
N ASN A 119 -5.02 9.43 -30.54
CA ASN A 119 -4.47 10.79 -30.50
C ASN A 119 -5.06 11.60 -29.33
N LEU A 120 -6.35 11.43 -29.04
CA LEU A 120 -6.99 12.06 -27.87
C LEU A 120 -6.37 11.55 -26.56
N VAL A 121 -6.15 10.23 -26.46
CA VAL A 121 -5.46 9.59 -25.32
C VAL A 121 -4.07 10.18 -25.09
N ARG A 122 -3.27 10.32 -26.16
CA ARG A 122 -1.91 10.89 -26.08
C ARG A 122 -1.93 12.36 -25.66
N LYS A 123 -2.80 13.18 -26.27
CA LYS A 123 -2.95 14.59 -25.93
C LYS A 123 -3.38 14.78 -24.46
N GLY A 124 -4.27 13.93 -23.96
CA GLY A 124 -4.64 13.93 -22.54
C GLY A 124 -3.50 13.51 -21.62
N GLU A 125 -2.71 12.49 -21.98
CA GLU A 125 -1.52 12.07 -21.20
C GLU A 125 -0.45 13.17 -21.13
N ASP A 126 -0.18 13.83 -22.25
CA ASP A 126 0.76 14.95 -22.34
C ASP A 126 0.33 16.14 -21.47
N LEU A 127 -0.94 16.53 -21.56
CA LEU A 127 -1.49 17.62 -20.74
C LEU A 127 -1.40 17.34 -19.23
N ARG A 128 -1.79 16.12 -18.82
CA ARG A 128 -1.70 15.67 -17.42
C ARG A 128 -0.28 15.65 -16.89
N THR A 129 0.65 15.16 -17.71
CA THR A 129 2.07 15.15 -17.36
C THR A 129 2.58 16.59 -17.22
N THR A 130 2.16 17.50 -18.10
CA THR A 130 2.52 18.92 -18.04
C THR A 130 2.07 19.58 -16.73
N TRP A 131 0.81 19.36 -16.29
CA TRP A 131 0.36 19.90 -15.00
C TRP A 131 1.19 19.40 -13.82
N LEU A 132 1.52 18.11 -13.79
CA LEU A 132 2.34 17.54 -12.74
C LEU A 132 3.78 18.08 -12.77
N LYS A 133 4.33 18.37 -13.95
CA LYS A 133 5.62 19.04 -14.11
C LYS A 133 5.61 20.47 -13.57
N PHE A 134 4.56 21.24 -13.87
CA PHE A 134 4.40 22.59 -13.28
C PHE A 134 4.37 22.55 -11.76
N ILE A 135 3.66 21.57 -11.17
CA ILE A 135 3.63 21.38 -9.72
C ILE A 135 5.00 20.95 -9.17
N ALA A 136 5.69 20.04 -9.85
CA ALA A 136 7.01 19.55 -9.44
C ALA A 136 8.07 20.66 -9.44
N CYS A 137 8.07 21.49 -10.47
CA CYS A 137 9.03 22.57 -10.66
C CYS A 137 8.64 23.87 -9.94
N GLY A 138 7.38 24.00 -9.52
CA GLY A 138 6.87 25.20 -8.87
C GLY A 138 7.41 25.42 -7.45
N PRO A 139 7.30 26.66 -6.92
CA PRO A 139 7.86 27.04 -5.61
C PRO A 139 7.25 26.24 -4.44
N LEU A 140 6.00 25.77 -4.57
CA LEU A 140 5.31 24.95 -3.58
C LEU A 140 5.35 23.44 -3.86
N GLY A 141 6.17 23.01 -4.81
CA GLY A 141 6.34 21.60 -5.16
C GLY A 141 6.62 20.75 -3.93
N SER A 142 5.79 19.75 -3.69
CA SER A 142 5.90 18.80 -2.58
C SER A 142 5.29 17.45 -2.94
N GLU A 143 5.79 16.38 -2.33
CA GLU A 143 5.25 15.02 -2.53
C GLU A 143 3.73 14.97 -2.29
N ASP A 144 3.24 15.63 -1.24
CA ASP A 144 1.82 15.66 -0.90
C ASP A 144 0.96 16.33 -1.98
N LEU A 145 1.42 17.47 -2.51
CA LEU A 145 0.70 18.20 -3.54
C LEU A 145 0.69 17.41 -4.86
N LEU A 146 1.81 16.76 -5.21
CA LEU A 146 1.91 15.86 -6.36
C LEU A 146 0.96 14.66 -6.23
N VAL A 147 0.92 14.01 -5.06
CA VAL A 147 0.00 12.90 -4.80
C VAL A 147 -1.45 13.35 -4.93
N GLN A 148 -1.82 14.50 -4.34
CA GLN A 148 -3.18 15.03 -4.41
C GLN A 148 -3.58 15.38 -5.85
N ALA A 149 -2.71 16.01 -6.62
CA ALA A 149 -2.94 16.29 -8.03
C ALA A 149 -3.12 15.00 -8.84
N CYS A 150 -2.29 13.97 -8.58
CA CYS A 150 -2.45 12.66 -9.21
C CYS A 150 -3.79 12.00 -8.86
N MET A 151 -4.26 12.14 -7.61
CA MET A 151 -5.55 11.60 -7.19
C MET A 151 -6.73 12.32 -7.85
N ILE A 152 -6.68 13.65 -7.97
CA ILE A 152 -7.68 14.46 -8.69
C ILE A 152 -7.75 14.00 -10.15
N ILE A 153 -6.60 13.94 -10.83
CA ILE A 153 -6.49 13.46 -12.21
C ILE A 153 -6.97 12.01 -12.33
N GLN A 154 -6.80 11.16 -11.33
CA GLN A 154 -7.30 9.79 -11.38
C GLN A 154 -8.82 9.69 -11.19
N HIS A 155 -9.40 10.53 -10.33
CA HIS A 155 -10.83 10.48 -9.99
C HIS A 155 -11.71 10.97 -11.14
N GLU A 156 -11.32 12.07 -11.81
CA GLU A 156 -12.07 12.66 -12.93
C GLU A 156 -12.21 11.74 -14.16
N TYR A 157 -11.44 10.64 -14.24
CA TYR A 157 -11.47 9.68 -15.36
C TYR A 157 -12.03 8.30 -14.99
N ARG A 158 -12.40 8.07 -13.72
CA ARG A 158 -13.10 6.85 -13.33
C ARG A 158 -14.60 7.09 -13.45
N ASP A 159 -15.20 6.85 -14.63
CA ASP A 159 -16.64 6.55 -14.63
C ASP A 159 -17.20 5.57 -15.68
N SER A 160 -18.04 4.72 -15.09
CA SER A 160 -19.17 3.86 -15.47
C SER A 160 -19.25 2.86 -16.62
N ASN A 161 -18.50 2.89 -17.73
CA ASN A 161 -18.70 1.82 -18.75
C ASN A 161 -17.47 1.49 -19.60
N GLY A 162 -16.77 0.42 -19.22
CA GLY A 162 -16.16 -0.62 -20.08
C GLY A 162 -15.12 -0.27 -21.15
N THR A 163 -15.20 0.87 -21.84
CA THR A 163 -14.48 1.09 -23.09
C THR A 163 -14.27 2.59 -23.31
N ILE A 164 -13.35 3.18 -22.56
CA ILE A 164 -11.97 3.48 -22.96
C ILE A 164 -11.30 4.02 -21.69
N ALA A 165 -10.60 3.14 -20.99
CA ALA A 165 -9.79 3.49 -19.82
C ALA A 165 -8.57 4.31 -20.29
N LEU A 166 -8.77 5.62 -20.47
CA LEU A 166 -7.70 6.60 -20.66
C LEU A 166 -6.68 6.41 -19.54
N PRO A 167 -5.42 6.07 -19.85
CA PRO A 167 -4.62 5.27 -18.94
C PRO A 167 -4.22 6.07 -17.71
N ARG A 168 -4.33 5.36 -16.58
CA ARG A 168 -3.64 5.53 -15.30
C ARG A 168 -2.30 6.23 -15.50
N LEU A 169 -1.95 7.20 -14.65
CA LEU A 169 -0.58 7.73 -14.57
C LEU A 169 0.39 6.54 -14.59
N ARG A 170 1.11 6.41 -15.70
CA ARG A 170 2.00 5.28 -15.93
C ARG A 170 3.22 5.49 -15.03
N LEU A 171 3.84 4.40 -14.59
CA LEU A 171 4.99 4.46 -13.70
C LEU A 171 6.14 5.29 -14.31
N HIS A 172 6.35 5.20 -15.62
CA HIS A 172 7.34 6.00 -16.32
C HIS A 172 7.11 7.52 -16.17
N ALA A 173 5.86 7.98 -16.28
CA ALA A 173 5.52 9.40 -16.15
C ALA A 173 5.76 9.87 -14.71
N LEU A 174 5.41 9.04 -13.71
CA LEU A 174 5.71 9.33 -12.31
C LEU A 174 7.23 9.44 -12.07
N CYS A 175 8.03 8.52 -12.59
CA CYS A 175 9.49 8.58 -12.52
C CYS A 175 10.05 9.84 -13.21
N ASP A 176 9.53 10.19 -14.39
CA ASP A 176 9.92 11.40 -15.14
C ASP A 176 9.68 12.68 -14.33
N ILE A 177 8.50 12.80 -13.71
CA ILE A 177 8.13 13.94 -12.86
C ILE A 177 9.01 14.02 -11.62
N LEU A 178 9.39 12.89 -11.03
CA LEU A 178 10.22 12.85 -9.83
C LEU A 178 11.65 13.33 -10.09
N PHE A 179 12.23 12.98 -11.25
CA PHE A 179 13.52 13.54 -11.65
C PHE A 179 13.48 15.07 -11.75
N GLU A 180 12.43 15.63 -12.36
CA GLU A 180 12.26 17.09 -12.47
C GLU A 180 12.04 17.72 -11.08
N TYR A 181 11.22 17.10 -10.24
CA TYR A 181 11.01 17.52 -8.85
C TYR A 181 12.32 17.62 -8.06
N TRP A 182 13.17 16.57 -8.10
CA TRP A 182 14.44 16.59 -7.37
C TRP A 182 15.44 17.57 -7.96
N ALA A 183 15.51 17.70 -9.29
CA ALA A 183 16.38 18.66 -9.95
C ALA A 183 16.03 20.12 -9.58
N CYS A 184 14.74 20.42 -9.42
CA CYS A 184 14.25 21.75 -9.03
C CYS A 184 14.45 22.07 -7.54
N LYS A 185 14.56 21.05 -6.67
CA LYS A 185 14.85 21.26 -5.25
C LYS A 185 16.32 21.53 -4.95
N LEU A 186 17.22 21.22 -5.88
CA LEU A 186 18.65 21.42 -5.70
C LEU A 186 19.11 22.81 -6.22
N PRO A 187 20.07 23.45 -5.54
CA PRO A 187 20.68 24.69 -6.02
C PRO A 187 21.26 24.53 -7.43
N GLY A 188 21.21 25.59 -8.24
CA GLY A 188 21.65 25.57 -9.64
C GLY A 188 23.12 25.16 -9.85
N THR A 189 23.98 25.41 -8.86
CA THR A 189 25.42 25.11 -8.87
C THR A 189 25.76 23.74 -8.28
N SER A 190 24.77 22.97 -7.83
CA SER A 190 25.01 21.69 -7.16
C SER A 190 25.49 20.63 -8.16
N MET A 191 26.63 20.00 -7.89
CA MET A 191 27.08 18.81 -8.63
C MET A 191 25.99 17.70 -8.63
N MET A 192 25.26 17.56 -7.52
CA MET A 192 24.15 16.62 -7.41
C MET A 192 23.03 16.91 -8.42
N LYS A 193 22.77 18.18 -8.73
CA LYS A 193 21.76 18.56 -9.73
C LYS A 193 22.17 18.09 -11.12
N SER A 194 23.45 18.28 -11.48
CA SER A 194 24.00 17.78 -12.75
C SER A 194 23.90 16.25 -12.83
N SER A 195 24.26 15.53 -11.77
CA SER A 195 24.12 14.07 -11.71
C SER A 195 22.67 13.61 -11.89
N ILE A 196 21.70 14.28 -11.24
CA ILE A 196 20.27 13.94 -11.38
C ILE A 196 19.79 14.22 -12.81
N MET A 197 20.20 15.33 -13.43
CA MET A 197 19.82 15.64 -14.81
C MET A 197 20.44 14.66 -15.82
N ASN A 198 21.68 14.22 -15.59
CA ASN A 198 22.32 13.18 -16.41
C ASN A 198 21.60 11.83 -16.25
N ALA A 199 21.24 11.44 -15.03
CA ALA A 199 20.43 10.24 -14.77
C ALA A 199 19.06 10.35 -15.46
N HIS A 200 18.44 11.53 -15.43
CA HIS A 200 17.17 11.79 -16.09
C HIS A 200 17.25 11.64 -17.61
N ALA A 201 18.32 12.16 -18.23
CA ALA A 201 18.60 11.98 -19.65
C ALA A 201 18.80 10.50 -20.01
N THR A 202 19.59 9.76 -19.23
CA THR A 202 19.76 8.31 -19.38
C THR A 202 18.42 7.56 -19.27
N PHE A 203 17.60 7.92 -18.29
CA PHE A 203 16.28 7.32 -18.11
C PHE A 203 15.38 7.58 -19.35
N ARG A 204 15.34 8.82 -19.85
CA ARG A 204 14.58 9.17 -21.06
C ARG A 204 15.09 8.45 -22.31
N ASN A 205 16.39 8.22 -22.42
CA ASN A 205 17.01 7.55 -23.57
C ASN A 205 16.85 6.02 -23.54
N SER A 206 16.59 5.42 -22.37
CA SER A 206 16.34 3.97 -22.25
C SER A 206 14.88 3.58 -22.54
N LEU A 207 13.96 4.55 -22.50
CA LEU A 207 12.52 4.37 -22.74
C LEU A 207 12.10 3.98 -24.18
N PRO A 208 12.75 4.44 -25.27
CA PRO A 208 12.33 4.13 -26.63
C PRO A 208 12.66 2.70 -27.08
N HIS A 209 13.62 2.02 -26.43
CA HIS A 209 14.23 0.82 -27.02
C HIS A 209 13.82 -0.51 -26.40
N GLN A 210 13.23 -0.56 -25.20
CA GLN A 210 12.90 -1.85 -24.56
C GLN A 210 11.63 -1.81 -23.70
N SER A 211 10.63 -2.57 -24.16
CA SER A 211 9.67 -3.38 -23.37
C SER A 211 8.19 -2.96 -23.33
N SER A 212 7.36 -3.98 -23.59
CA SER A 212 5.90 -4.02 -23.58
C SER A 212 5.25 -3.95 -22.19
N ARG A 213 6.03 -3.70 -21.12
CA ARG A 213 5.54 -3.84 -19.72
C ARG A 213 5.70 -2.54 -18.92
N PRO A 214 4.61 -2.02 -18.31
CA PRO A 214 4.61 -0.74 -17.61
C PRO A 214 5.45 -0.68 -16.32
N HIS A 215 5.92 -1.84 -15.82
CA HIS A 215 6.72 -1.93 -14.60
C HIS A 215 8.22 -1.90 -14.86
N ASP A 216 8.67 -2.01 -16.12
CA ASP A 216 10.10 -2.05 -16.44
C ASP A 216 10.76 -0.67 -16.23
N SER A 217 9.96 0.39 -16.20
CA SER A 217 10.40 1.75 -15.88
C SER A 217 11.07 1.86 -14.51
N ILE A 218 10.68 1.05 -13.51
CA ILE A 218 11.32 1.11 -12.18
C ILE A 218 12.77 0.59 -12.23
N VAL A 219 13.04 -0.39 -13.11
CA VAL A 219 14.37 -0.96 -13.28
C VAL A 219 15.27 0.06 -13.97
N GLN A 220 14.79 0.65 -15.07
CA GLN A 220 15.53 1.71 -15.77
C GLN A 220 15.78 2.92 -14.89
N PHE A 221 14.82 3.27 -14.04
CA PHE A 221 14.96 4.32 -13.05
C PHE A 221 16.13 4.05 -12.09
N CYS A 222 16.23 2.84 -11.53
CA CYS A 222 17.31 2.47 -10.62
C CYS A 222 18.67 2.43 -11.33
N LEU A 223 18.73 1.83 -12.52
CA LEU A 223 19.96 1.76 -13.32
C LEU A 223 20.48 3.15 -13.70
N ALA A 224 19.59 4.08 -14.03
CA ALA A 224 19.97 5.45 -14.37
C ALA A 224 20.59 6.20 -13.16
N LEU A 225 20.06 5.99 -11.96
CA LEU A 225 20.62 6.56 -10.73
C LEU A 225 21.96 5.91 -10.36
N GLU A 226 22.05 4.58 -10.49
CA GLU A 226 23.26 3.81 -10.21
C GLU A 226 24.43 4.22 -11.11
N GLN A 227 24.18 4.45 -12.41
CA GLN A 227 25.20 4.95 -13.35
C GLN A 227 25.79 6.30 -12.93
N GLN A 228 25.02 7.13 -12.23
CA GLN A 228 25.47 8.44 -11.75
C GLN A 228 25.96 8.39 -10.29
N SER A 229 26.16 7.19 -9.73
CA SER A 229 26.55 6.97 -8.33
C SER A 229 25.61 7.66 -7.32
N ILE A 230 24.36 7.87 -7.70
CA ILE A 230 23.34 8.44 -6.82
C ILE A 230 22.84 7.29 -5.92
N PRO A 231 22.83 7.45 -4.59
CA PRO A 231 22.17 6.51 -3.71
C PRO A 231 20.73 6.39 -4.20
N TRP A 232 20.27 5.22 -4.64
CA TRP A 232 18.95 5.09 -5.29
C TRP A 232 17.86 4.56 -4.34
N HIS A 233 18.26 4.14 -3.14
CA HIS A 233 17.38 3.51 -2.15
C HIS A 233 16.42 4.50 -1.46
N LEU A 234 16.76 5.79 -1.36
CA LEU A 234 15.86 6.79 -0.76
C LEU A 234 14.79 7.24 -1.78
N GLU A 235 15.17 7.29 -3.03
CA GLU A 235 14.48 7.80 -4.20
C GLU A 235 13.44 6.77 -4.63
N ILE A 236 13.84 5.49 -4.66
CA ILE A 236 12.89 4.41 -4.91
C ILE A 236 11.84 4.31 -3.81
N ARG A 237 12.18 4.59 -2.55
CA ARG A 237 11.23 4.65 -1.44
C ARG A 237 10.19 5.75 -1.66
N CYS A 238 10.62 6.90 -2.16
CA CYS A 238 9.72 8.00 -2.55
C CYS A 238 8.76 7.55 -3.67
N VAL A 239 9.28 6.92 -4.73
CA VAL A 239 8.47 6.39 -5.85
C VAL A 239 7.41 5.39 -5.35
N LEU A 240 7.81 4.41 -4.54
CA LEU A 240 6.92 3.37 -4.01
C LEU A 240 5.84 3.97 -3.09
N ARG A 241 6.24 4.89 -2.20
CA ARG A 241 5.33 5.62 -1.30
C ARG A 241 4.29 6.42 -2.09
N MET A 242 4.70 7.19 -3.10
CA MET A 242 3.79 7.94 -3.94
C MET A 242 2.84 7.02 -4.71
N LEU A 243 3.36 5.93 -5.29
CA LEU A 243 2.56 4.95 -6.02
C LEU A 243 1.48 4.33 -5.11
N ARG A 244 1.85 3.99 -3.87
CA ARG A 244 0.92 3.49 -2.84
C ARG A 244 -0.18 4.50 -2.53
N ARG A 245 0.18 5.76 -2.29
CA ARG A 245 -0.77 6.83 -1.97
C ARG A 245 -1.72 7.15 -3.12
N ILE A 246 -1.23 7.11 -4.36
CA ILE A 246 -2.04 7.43 -5.54
C ILE A 246 -3.04 6.30 -5.86
N ARG A 247 -2.58 5.05 -5.87
CA ARG A 247 -3.39 3.95 -6.41
C ARG A 247 -4.31 3.28 -5.40
N GLY A 248 -4.04 3.44 -4.10
CA GLY A 248 -4.75 2.73 -3.05
C GLY A 248 -4.41 1.23 -3.07
N GLY A 249 -3.86 0.74 -1.96
CA GLY A 249 -3.52 -0.67 -1.79
C GLY A 249 -2.13 -1.09 -2.32
N GLY A 250 -1.64 -2.23 -1.84
CA GLY A 250 -0.28 -2.71 -2.09
C GLY A 250 -0.03 -3.39 -3.45
N SER A 251 -1.08 -3.72 -4.23
CA SER A 251 -0.92 -4.57 -5.43
C SER A 251 -0.05 -3.95 -6.54
N SER A 252 -0.11 -2.63 -6.76
CA SER A 252 0.77 -1.99 -7.76
C SER A 252 2.24 -1.97 -7.31
N VAL A 253 2.46 -1.75 -6.01
CA VAL A 253 3.79 -1.80 -5.38
C VAL A 253 4.37 -3.21 -5.47
N TYR A 254 3.56 -4.24 -5.22
CA TYR A 254 3.94 -5.65 -5.39
C TYR A 254 4.54 -5.94 -6.77
N TYR A 255 3.89 -5.49 -7.86
CA TYR A 255 4.40 -5.74 -9.20
C TYR A 255 5.73 -5.02 -9.48
N CYS A 256 5.91 -3.80 -8.98
CA CYS A 256 7.18 -3.07 -9.08
C CYS A 256 8.29 -3.80 -8.31
N LEU A 257 8.03 -4.17 -7.05
CA LEU A 257 8.98 -4.88 -6.21
C LEU A 257 9.36 -6.25 -6.80
N ARG A 258 8.37 -7.01 -7.28
CA ARG A 258 8.63 -8.28 -7.97
C ARG A 258 9.47 -8.10 -9.24
N ARG A 259 9.34 -6.97 -9.94
CA ARG A 259 10.12 -6.69 -11.14
C ARG A 259 11.57 -6.36 -10.82
N LEU A 260 11.82 -5.60 -9.76
CA LEU A 260 13.16 -5.32 -9.23
C LEU A 260 13.89 -6.61 -8.84
N GLU A 261 13.22 -7.51 -8.12
CA GLU A 261 13.80 -8.82 -7.78
C GLU A 261 14.19 -9.63 -9.02
N LYS A 262 13.32 -9.66 -10.04
CA LYS A 262 13.64 -10.34 -11.30
C LYS A 262 14.82 -9.71 -12.04
N ALA A 263 15.04 -8.41 -11.87
CA ALA A 263 16.19 -7.69 -12.40
C ALA A 263 17.43 -7.79 -11.51
N LYS A 264 17.37 -8.54 -10.40
CA LYS A 264 18.43 -8.68 -9.39
C LYS A 264 18.85 -7.35 -8.74
N ILE A 265 17.95 -6.37 -8.71
CA ILE A 265 18.13 -5.12 -7.97
C ILE A 265 17.56 -5.33 -6.57
N TYR A 266 18.43 -5.60 -5.61
CA TYR A 266 18.02 -5.98 -4.26
C TYR A 266 17.85 -4.78 -3.35
N LEU A 267 16.63 -4.62 -2.84
CA LEU A 267 16.32 -3.65 -1.80
C LEU A 267 16.60 -4.23 -0.41
N ASP A 268 17.10 -3.40 0.50
CA ASP A 268 17.33 -3.76 1.89
C ASP A 268 16.01 -3.82 2.69
N ALA A 269 16.06 -4.49 3.85
CA ALA A 269 14.88 -4.65 4.68
C ALA A 269 14.29 -3.32 5.18
N LYS A 270 15.14 -2.31 5.43
CA LYS A 270 14.72 -1.00 5.93
C LYS A 270 13.91 -0.24 4.88
N THR A 271 14.33 -0.27 3.61
CA THR A 271 13.59 0.38 2.51
C THR A 271 12.26 -0.33 2.24
N LEU A 272 12.19 -1.64 2.48
CA LEU A 272 10.99 -2.45 2.25
C LEU A 272 9.98 -2.45 3.41
N ALA A 273 10.36 -2.01 4.61
CA ALA A 273 9.53 -2.16 5.82
C ALA A 273 8.13 -1.54 5.69
N ASP A 274 8.05 -0.28 5.25
CA ASP A 274 6.78 0.43 5.09
C ASP A 274 5.90 -0.20 4.00
N GLU A 275 6.53 -0.64 2.92
CA GLU A 275 5.83 -1.19 1.76
C GLU A 275 5.36 -2.62 1.99
N MET A 276 6.16 -3.43 2.70
CA MET A 276 5.75 -4.75 3.16
C MET A 276 4.59 -4.62 4.15
N THR A 277 4.64 -3.64 5.06
CA THR A 277 3.57 -3.33 6.01
C THR A 277 2.26 -3.01 5.31
N ALA A 278 2.29 -2.08 4.37
CA ALA A 278 1.11 -1.78 3.58
C ALA A 278 0.60 -2.98 2.75
N LEU A 279 1.50 -3.84 2.28
CA LEU A 279 1.15 -4.99 1.47
C LEU A 279 0.45 -6.07 2.30
N TYR A 280 0.97 -6.46 3.47
CA TYR A 280 0.31 -7.48 4.27
C TYR A 280 -0.99 -6.99 4.93
N SER A 281 -1.15 -5.69 5.18
CA SER A 281 -2.42 -5.13 5.63
C SER A 281 -3.52 -5.14 4.56
N THR A 282 -3.17 -5.31 3.28
CA THR A 282 -4.14 -5.27 2.17
C THR A 282 -4.29 -6.58 1.42
N ASN A 283 -3.20 -7.33 1.24
CA ASN A 283 -3.18 -8.64 0.60
C ASN A 283 -2.01 -9.48 1.14
N VAL A 284 -2.31 -10.30 2.15
CA VAL A 284 -1.35 -11.18 2.81
C VAL A 284 -0.70 -12.15 1.82
N HIS A 285 -1.47 -12.67 0.86
CA HIS A 285 -0.97 -13.66 -0.11
C HIS A 285 0.10 -13.07 -1.05
N HIS A 286 -0.09 -11.83 -1.52
CA HIS A 286 0.94 -11.10 -2.27
C HIS A 286 2.18 -10.82 -1.42
N ALA A 287 2.00 -10.44 -0.15
CA ALA A 287 3.10 -10.21 0.77
C ALA A 287 3.93 -11.49 1.01
N ALA A 288 3.27 -12.61 1.29
CA ALA A 288 3.92 -13.91 1.47
C ALA A 288 4.70 -14.36 0.23
N LYS A 289 4.10 -14.21 -0.95
CA LYS A 289 4.75 -14.55 -2.23
C LYS A 289 5.97 -13.68 -2.52
N LEU A 290 5.89 -12.40 -2.18
CA LEU A 290 7.01 -11.46 -2.32
C LEU A 290 8.13 -11.79 -1.33
N HIS A 291 7.78 -12.01 -0.06
CA HIS A 291 8.74 -12.37 0.98
C HIS A 291 9.50 -13.67 0.64
N ARG A 292 8.83 -14.66 0.04
CA ARG A 292 9.48 -15.88 -0.43
C ARG A 292 10.59 -15.61 -1.46
N LEU A 293 10.43 -14.58 -2.30
CA LEU A 293 11.49 -14.15 -3.23
C LEU A 293 12.65 -13.50 -2.45
N TYR A 294 12.36 -12.68 -1.44
CA TYR A 294 13.37 -12.01 -0.64
C TYR A 294 14.19 -12.97 0.24
N SER A 295 13.57 -14.02 0.76
CA SER A 295 14.24 -14.96 1.65
C SER A 295 14.96 -16.09 0.93
N ARG A 296 14.40 -16.60 -0.18
CA ARG A 296 14.95 -17.77 -0.90
C ARG A 296 15.41 -17.48 -2.32
N GLY A 297 14.92 -16.42 -2.94
CA GLY A 297 15.27 -16.06 -4.32
C GLY A 297 16.56 -15.25 -4.43
N ARG A 298 17.03 -14.69 -3.31
CA ARG A 298 18.24 -13.86 -3.24
C ARG A 298 19.48 -14.69 -2.87
N PRO A 299 20.69 -14.22 -3.21
CA PRO A 299 21.93 -14.72 -2.65
C PRO A 299 21.91 -14.65 -1.12
N GLU A 300 22.60 -15.58 -0.44
CA GLU A 300 22.57 -15.68 1.03
C GLU A 300 22.98 -14.38 1.74
N THR A 301 23.89 -13.60 1.14
CA THR A 301 24.34 -12.30 1.65
C THR A 301 23.28 -11.20 1.61
N CYS A 302 22.27 -11.32 0.74
CA CYS A 302 21.22 -10.33 0.52
C CYS A 302 19.82 -10.83 0.90
N ALA A 303 19.72 -12.08 1.37
CA ALA A 303 18.48 -12.70 1.77
C ALA A 303 17.91 -12.00 3.00
N ILE A 304 16.61 -11.68 2.97
CA ILE A 304 15.92 -11.06 4.09
C ILE A 304 15.15 -12.15 4.84
N PRO A 305 15.46 -12.40 6.12
CA PRO A 305 14.74 -13.38 6.90
C PRO A 305 13.40 -12.82 7.42
N LEU A 306 12.46 -13.71 7.74
CA LEU A 306 11.09 -13.33 8.15
C LEU A 306 11.08 -12.47 9.41
N GLU A 307 12.06 -12.64 10.31
CA GLU A 307 12.19 -11.82 11.52
C GLU A 307 12.27 -10.31 11.27
N LYS A 308 12.65 -9.89 10.06
CA LYS A 308 12.67 -8.47 9.69
C LYS A 308 11.28 -7.92 9.40
N PHE A 309 10.29 -8.78 9.18
CA PHE A 309 8.89 -8.44 8.93
C PHE A 309 7.94 -9.27 9.81
N PRO A 310 8.01 -9.13 11.15
CA PRO A 310 7.19 -9.95 12.07
C PRO A 310 5.68 -9.78 11.82
N GLY A 311 5.25 -8.56 11.45
CA GLY A 311 3.85 -8.27 11.11
C GLY A 311 3.28 -9.12 9.97
N LEU A 312 4.12 -9.58 9.03
CA LEU A 312 3.68 -10.50 7.98
C LEU A 312 3.29 -11.86 8.55
N ALA A 313 4.10 -12.42 9.44
CA ALA A 313 3.80 -13.71 10.06
C ALA A 313 2.51 -13.64 10.87
N ILE A 314 2.33 -12.56 11.64
CA ILE A 314 1.13 -12.33 12.45
C ILE A 314 -0.09 -12.18 11.53
N ALA A 315 0.00 -11.36 10.47
CA ALA A 315 -1.09 -11.22 9.50
C ALA A 315 -1.45 -12.55 8.83
N MET A 316 -0.48 -13.43 8.58
CA MET A 316 -0.74 -14.78 8.07
C MET A 316 -1.41 -15.71 9.09
N ILE A 317 -1.15 -15.53 10.39
CA ILE A 317 -1.81 -16.30 11.46
C ILE A 317 -3.29 -15.92 11.57
N HIS A 318 -3.60 -14.64 11.43
CA HIS A 318 -4.96 -14.09 11.52
C HIS A 318 -5.77 -14.18 10.21
N ASP A 319 -5.18 -14.69 9.12
CA ASP A 319 -5.86 -14.87 7.84
C ASP A 319 -6.33 -16.32 7.66
N PRO A 320 -7.64 -16.60 7.62
CA PRO A 320 -8.17 -17.96 7.49
C PRO A 320 -7.83 -18.63 6.15
N SER A 321 -7.44 -17.86 5.14
CA SER A 321 -7.01 -18.41 3.85
C SER A 321 -5.56 -18.89 3.86
N CYS A 322 -4.78 -18.54 4.88
CA CYS A 322 -3.37 -18.90 4.98
C CYS A 322 -3.17 -20.23 5.72
N ASN A 323 -2.38 -21.14 5.12
CA ASN A 323 -2.01 -22.37 5.80
C ASN A 323 -0.82 -22.11 6.74
N PRO A 324 -0.88 -22.49 8.04
CA PRO A 324 0.24 -22.32 8.98
C PRO A 324 1.57 -22.89 8.47
N LYS A 325 1.53 -23.97 7.65
CA LYS A 325 2.71 -24.55 7.00
C LYS A 325 3.47 -23.53 6.14
N ASP A 326 2.78 -22.60 5.51
CA ASP A 326 3.41 -21.57 4.67
C ASP A 326 4.23 -20.58 5.49
N ILE A 327 3.81 -20.29 6.73
CA ILE A 327 4.56 -19.44 7.65
C ILE A 327 5.89 -20.10 8.01
N TYR A 328 5.86 -21.39 8.38
CA TYR A 328 7.08 -22.15 8.66
C TYR A 328 7.97 -22.31 7.42
N ASN A 329 7.37 -22.41 6.22
CA ASN A 329 8.14 -22.39 4.98
C ASN A 329 8.89 -21.05 4.80
N LEU A 330 8.25 -19.92 5.12
CA LEU A 330 8.89 -18.60 5.06
C LEU A 330 9.98 -18.40 6.11
N LEU A 331 9.84 -19.02 7.29
CA LEU A 331 10.89 -19.02 8.32
C LEU A 331 12.15 -19.81 7.90
N GLY A 332 12.04 -20.73 6.93
CA GLY A 332 13.16 -21.57 6.45
C GLY A 332 12.80 -23.05 6.28
N GLY A 333 11.59 -23.47 6.65
CA GLY A 333 11.13 -24.86 6.58
C GLY A 333 12.04 -25.82 7.38
N PHE A 334 12.39 -26.95 6.79
CA PHE A 334 13.30 -27.92 7.43
C PHE A 334 14.72 -27.40 7.70
N ARG A 335 15.15 -26.32 7.01
CA ARG A 335 16.50 -25.76 7.21
C ARG A 335 16.67 -25.09 8.57
N ILE A 336 15.57 -24.66 9.19
CA ILE A 336 15.52 -24.02 10.50
C ILE A 336 16.15 -24.90 11.60
N TRP A 337 16.06 -26.23 11.44
CA TRP A 337 16.63 -27.21 12.38
C TRP A 337 18.13 -27.42 12.19
N LYS A 338 18.69 -26.97 11.06
CA LYS A 338 20.13 -27.10 10.75
C LYS A 338 20.92 -25.84 11.06
N GLU A 339 20.24 -24.74 11.34
CA GLU A 339 20.90 -23.48 11.70
C GLU A 339 21.54 -23.61 13.08
N THR A 340 22.81 -23.23 13.18
CA THR A 340 23.55 -23.22 14.45
C THR A 340 23.53 -21.86 15.13
N ARG A 341 23.15 -20.81 14.40
CA ARG A 341 23.16 -19.43 14.90
C ARG A 341 21.77 -19.00 15.35
N ILE A 342 21.68 -18.68 16.64
CA ILE A 342 20.46 -18.19 17.28
C ILE A 342 20.31 -16.69 16.98
N ASN A 343 19.20 -16.32 16.34
CA ASN A 343 18.83 -14.92 16.14
C ASN A 343 17.79 -14.50 17.21
N LYS A 344 18.12 -13.53 18.06
CA LYS A 344 17.18 -12.99 19.07
C LYS A 344 15.86 -12.50 18.46
N ALA A 345 15.89 -11.93 17.26
CA ALA A 345 14.68 -11.49 16.57
C ALA A 345 13.80 -12.69 16.14
N ARG A 346 14.42 -13.85 15.87
CA ARG A 346 13.73 -15.09 15.49
C ARG A 346 13.06 -15.72 16.69
N ILE A 347 13.76 -15.76 17.83
CA ILE A 347 13.16 -16.19 19.10
C ILE A 347 11.91 -15.37 19.38
N ARG A 348 12.02 -14.02 19.38
CA ARG A 348 10.89 -13.14 19.65
C ARG A 348 9.73 -13.37 18.69
N LEU A 349 10.02 -13.56 17.40
CA LEU A 349 8.98 -13.87 16.41
C LEU A 349 8.30 -15.20 16.71
N VAL A 350 9.05 -16.26 17.05
CA VAL A 350 8.48 -17.58 17.34
C VAL A 350 7.64 -17.56 18.62
N GLU A 351 8.09 -16.85 19.66
CA GLU A 351 7.30 -16.63 20.88
C GLU A 351 6.01 -15.88 20.58
N GLN A 352 6.11 -14.80 19.78
CA GLN A 352 4.95 -14.03 19.36
C GLN A 352 3.99 -14.89 18.53
N MET A 353 4.49 -15.68 17.57
CA MET A 353 3.65 -16.61 16.81
C MET A 353 2.91 -17.60 17.71
N ALA A 354 3.57 -18.15 18.73
CA ALA A 354 2.92 -19.06 19.68
C ALA A 354 1.76 -18.38 20.41
N PHE A 355 1.96 -17.13 20.85
CA PHE A 355 0.89 -16.33 21.42
C PHE A 355 -0.22 -16.05 20.42
N GLU A 356 0.08 -15.58 19.21
CA GLU A 356 -0.95 -15.26 18.21
C GLU A 356 -1.77 -16.50 17.81
N PHE A 357 -1.16 -17.67 17.68
CA PHE A 357 -1.91 -18.91 17.42
C PHE A 357 -2.92 -19.27 18.52
N SER A 358 -2.73 -18.77 19.75
CA SER A 358 -3.67 -18.95 20.86
C SER A 358 -4.89 -18.04 20.80
N GLN A 359 -4.79 -16.93 20.08
CA GLN A 359 -5.81 -15.89 20.04
C GLN A 359 -6.74 -16.02 18.83
N VAL A 360 -6.53 -17.03 17.98
CA VAL A 360 -7.27 -17.18 16.72
C VAL A 360 -8.43 -18.15 16.89
N ASP A 361 -9.65 -17.63 16.71
CA ASP A 361 -10.89 -18.40 16.94
C ASP A 361 -11.29 -19.31 15.76
N PHE A 362 -10.76 -19.07 14.55
CA PHE A 362 -11.15 -19.84 13.36
C PHE A 362 -10.38 -21.15 13.19
N ILE A 363 -9.34 -21.39 13.98
CA ILE A 363 -8.60 -22.66 13.98
C ILE A 363 -9.03 -23.52 15.16
N SER A 364 -9.15 -24.83 14.96
CA SER A 364 -9.43 -25.74 16.09
C SER A 364 -8.29 -25.72 17.11
N ASN A 365 -8.61 -25.89 18.40
CA ASN A 365 -7.64 -25.96 19.49
C ASN A 365 -6.55 -27.01 19.23
N ARG A 366 -6.90 -28.12 18.54
CA ARG A 366 -5.93 -29.15 18.12
C ARG A 366 -4.89 -28.59 17.15
N VAL A 367 -5.30 -27.76 16.19
CA VAL A 367 -4.41 -27.12 15.21
C VAL A 367 -3.58 -26.03 15.88
N ALA A 368 -4.20 -25.19 16.72
CA ALA A 368 -3.51 -24.16 17.50
C ALA A 368 -2.40 -24.79 18.37
N LEU A 369 -2.75 -25.79 19.18
CA LEU A 369 -1.81 -26.52 20.03
C LEU A 369 -0.68 -27.18 19.23
N ARG A 370 -0.98 -27.72 18.04
CA ARG A 370 0.04 -28.28 17.15
C ARG A 370 1.05 -27.20 16.73
N ASN A 371 0.60 -26.02 16.31
CA ASN A 371 1.49 -24.94 15.91
C ASN A 371 2.31 -24.40 17.09
N VAL A 372 1.70 -24.25 18.27
CA VAL A 372 2.41 -23.89 19.51
C VAL A 372 3.48 -24.93 19.86
N ALA A 373 3.16 -26.22 19.74
CA ALA A 373 4.12 -27.30 19.95
C ALA A 373 5.31 -27.24 18.96
N TRP A 374 5.07 -26.82 17.71
CA TRP A 374 6.14 -26.56 16.74
C TRP A 374 7.04 -25.40 17.19
N CYS A 375 6.47 -24.31 17.70
CA CYS A 375 7.24 -23.19 18.26
C CYS A 375 8.09 -23.62 19.46
N ILE A 376 7.52 -24.40 20.38
CA ILE A 376 8.26 -24.93 21.55
C ILE A 376 9.41 -25.83 21.12
N ARG A 377 9.16 -26.78 20.20
CA ARG A 377 10.22 -27.67 19.70
C ARG A 377 11.36 -26.88 19.06
N TYR A 378 11.06 -25.79 18.37
CA TYR A 378 12.08 -24.90 17.83
C TYR A 378 12.93 -24.28 18.94
N LEU A 379 12.31 -23.72 19.98
CA LEU A 379 13.02 -23.14 21.11
C LEU A 379 13.87 -24.18 21.86
N GLU A 380 13.34 -25.38 22.09
CA GLU A 380 14.05 -26.48 22.74
C GLU A 380 15.27 -26.93 21.93
N HIS A 381 15.12 -27.09 20.61
CA HIS A 381 16.23 -27.48 19.73
C HIS A 381 17.40 -26.49 19.77
N HIS A 382 17.09 -25.20 19.90
CA HIS A 382 18.08 -24.13 20.02
C HIS A 382 18.49 -23.82 21.47
N GLN A 383 18.09 -24.66 22.45
CA GLN A 383 18.40 -24.50 23.87
C GLN A 383 17.96 -23.15 24.45
N VAL A 384 16.88 -22.58 23.92
CA VAL A 384 16.31 -21.31 24.39
C VAL A 384 15.33 -21.60 25.53
N PRO A 385 15.43 -20.91 26.68
CA PRO A 385 14.46 -21.05 27.76
C PRO A 385 13.06 -20.68 27.27
N ILE A 386 12.07 -21.52 27.57
CA ILE A 386 10.68 -21.24 27.25
C ILE A 386 10.19 -20.14 28.19
N SER A 387 9.60 -19.08 27.64
CA SER A 387 9.04 -17.98 28.42
C SER A 387 7.74 -18.37 29.13
N SER A 388 7.44 -17.68 30.24
CA SER A 388 6.18 -17.84 30.97
C SER A 388 4.95 -17.54 30.11
N LEU A 389 5.08 -16.67 29.09
CA LEU A 389 4.03 -16.41 28.11
C LEU A 389 3.61 -17.70 27.38
N ILE A 390 4.57 -18.51 26.93
CA ILE A 390 4.28 -19.77 26.25
C ILE A 390 3.67 -20.78 27.21
N VAL A 391 4.12 -20.81 28.47
CA VAL A 391 3.55 -21.69 29.50
C VAL A 391 2.07 -21.36 29.75
N ARG A 392 1.75 -20.07 29.83
CA ARG A 392 0.36 -19.60 29.95
C ARG A 392 -0.47 -20.03 28.74
N VAL A 393 0.00 -19.70 27.53
CA VAL A 393 -0.66 -20.10 26.27
C VAL A 393 -0.91 -21.61 26.19
N LEU A 394 0.04 -22.43 26.63
CA LEU A 394 -0.11 -23.88 26.68
C LEU A 394 -1.17 -24.35 27.67
N THR A 395 -1.31 -23.66 28.79
CA THR A 395 -2.31 -23.97 29.82
C THR A 395 -3.69 -23.60 29.29
N ASP A 396 -3.83 -22.42 28.71
CA ASP A 396 -5.08 -21.89 28.15
C ASP A 396 -5.60 -22.84 27.04
N ILE A 397 -4.85 -23.05 25.94
CA ILE A 397 -5.30 -23.89 24.82
C ILE A 397 -5.30 -25.40 25.18
N GLY A 398 -4.27 -25.83 25.91
CA GLY A 398 -3.99 -27.25 26.12
C GLY A 398 -4.86 -27.89 27.20
N ILE A 399 -5.31 -27.12 28.17
CA ILE A 399 -6.07 -27.58 29.34
C ILE A 399 -7.41 -26.85 29.39
N GLU A 400 -7.42 -25.53 29.61
CA GLU A 400 -8.64 -24.79 29.93
C GLU A 400 -9.67 -24.84 28.81
N GLU A 401 -9.30 -24.44 27.59
CA GLU A 401 -10.24 -24.45 26.46
C GLU A 401 -10.71 -25.86 26.10
N SER A 402 -9.87 -26.88 26.30
CA SER A 402 -10.26 -28.27 26.05
C SER A 402 -11.35 -28.73 27.03
N ILE A 403 -11.19 -28.37 28.30
CA ILE A 403 -12.20 -28.61 29.35
C ILE A 403 -13.47 -27.81 29.04
N MET A 404 -13.37 -26.53 28.69
CA MET A 404 -14.55 -25.71 28.38
C MET A 404 -15.30 -26.20 27.14
N ALA A 405 -14.60 -26.61 26.09
CA ALA A 405 -15.22 -27.02 24.83
C ALA A 405 -15.75 -28.46 24.85
N THR A 406 -15.08 -29.38 25.55
CA THR A 406 -15.40 -30.82 25.49
C THR A 406 -15.66 -31.47 26.85
N GLY A 407 -15.44 -30.74 27.95
CA GLY A 407 -15.42 -31.26 29.33
C GLY A 407 -14.39 -32.37 29.54
N SER A 408 -13.36 -32.45 28.70
CA SER A 408 -12.34 -33.50 28.80
C SER A 408 -10.99 -33.03 28.28
N VAL A 409 -9.93 -33.69 28.74
CA VAL A 409 -8.57 -33.53 28.23
C VAL A 409 -7.98 -34.93 28.08
N THR A 410 -7.40 -35.23 26.91
CA THR A 410 -6.75 -36.53 26.73
C THR A 410 -5.51 -36.64 27.61
N SER A 411 -5.31 -37.80 28.23
CA SER A 411 -4.17 -38.07 29.12
C SER A 411 -2.82 -37.76 28.46
N GLY A 412 -2.67 -38.06 27.18
CA GLY A 412 -1.46 -37.74 26.40
C GLY A 412 -1.24 -36.23 26.23
N ARG A 413 -2.30 -35.43 26.05
CA ARG A 413 -2.21 -33.97 25.96
C ARG A 413 -1.83 -33.38 27.32
N LEU A 414 -2.54 -33.77 28.37
CA LEU A 414 -2.28 -33.30 29.74
C LEU A 414 -0.85 -33.64 30.17
N SER A 415 -0.42 -34.88 29.98
CA SER A 415 0.95 -35.32 30.28
C SER A 415 2.01 -34.53 29.51
N TRP A 416 1.77 -34.22 28.23
CA TRP A 416 2.70 -33.39 27.46
C TRP A 416 2.78 -31.96 27.99
N VAL A 417 1.65 -31.29 28.25
CA VAL A 417 1.62 -29.92 28.79
C VAL A 417 2.32 -29.85 30.15
N LEU A 418 1.97 -30.76 31.07
CA LEU A 418 2.58 -30.83 32.40
C LEU A 418 4.09 -31.08 32.35
N ARG A 419 4.58 -31.87 31.40
CA ARG A 419 6.03 -32.06 31.20
C ARG A 419 6.74 -30.77 30.79
N VAL A 420 6.11 -29.95 29.96
CA VAL A 420 6.67 -28.64 29.58
C VAL A 420 6.66 -27.70 30.78
N ILE A 421 5.55 -27.60 31.52
CA ILE A 421 5.45 -26.78 32.75
C ILE A 421 6.49 -27.21 33.78
N ALA A 422 6.64 -28.52 34.02
CA ALA A 422 7.59 -29.05 34.99
C ALA A 422 9.05 -28.68 34.70
N ARG A 423 9.39 -28.47 33.42
CA ARG A 423 10.72 -28.03 32.98
C ARG A 423 10.94 -26.54 33.19
N VAL A 424 9.89 -25.71 33.03
CA VAL A 424 10.00 -24.25 33.07
C VAL A 424 9.78 -23.70 34.48
N GLU A 425 8.70 -24.12 35.13
CA GLU A 425 8.26 -23.62 36.44
C GLU A 425 8.56 -24.60 37.59
N GLY A 426 9.01 -25.80 37.25
CA GLY A 426 9.41 -26.83 38.20
C GLY A 426 8.33 -27.89 38.47
N LYS A 427 8.78 -29.05 38.93
CA LYS A 427 7.93 -30.25 39.14
C LYS A 427 6.80 -30.01 40.16
N VAL A 428 7.02 -29.15 41.16
CA VAL A 428 6.02 -28.86 42.19
C VAL A 428 4.82 -28.13 41.60
N VAL A 429 5.06 -27.15 40.74
CA VAL A 429 3.99 -26.37 40.08
C VAL A 429 3.18 -27.27 39.15
N ALA A 430 3.85 -28.10 38.34
CA ALA A 430 3.18 -29.05 37.47
C ALA A 430 2.27 -30.04 38.24
N LYS A 431 2.73 -30.59 39.37
CA LYS A 431 1.91 -31.48 40.21
C LYS A 431 0.69 -30.77 40.81
N ARG A 432 0.83 -29.49 41.19
CA ARG A 432 -0.30 -28.70 41.69
C ARG A 432 -1.35 -28.49 40.59
N ILE A 433 -0.91 -28.14 39.38
CA ILE A 433 -1.80 -27.98 38.22
C ILE A 433 -2.49 -29.30 37.89
N GLU A 434 -1.76 -30.42 37.89
CA GLU A 434 -2.33 -31.75 37.68
C GLU A 434 -3.46 -32.07 38.67
N ALA A 435 -3.23 -31.83 39.97
CA ALA A 435 -4.24 -32.07 41.00
C ALA A 435 -5.49 -31.21 40.79
N VAL A 436 -5.33 -29.94 40.43
CA VAL A 436 -6.46 -29.03 40.14
C VAL A 436 -7.23 -29.50 38.91
N VAL A 437 -6.53 -29.89 37.85
CA VAL A 437 -7.17 -30.36 36.60
C VAL A 437 -7.94 -31.65 36.82
N VAL A 438 -7.37 -32.63 37.52
CA VAL A 438 -8.05 -33.89 37.86
C VAL A 438 -9.29 -33.63 38.70
N ALA A 439 -9.19 -32.79 39.74
CA ALA A 439 -10.34 -32.44 40.57
C ALA A 439 -11.45 -31.71 39.80
N SER A 440 -11.10 -30.88 38.81
CA SER A 440 -12.08 -30.22 37.94
C SER A 440 -12.73 -31.19 36.95
N LEU A 441 -11.98 -32.15 36.39
CA LEU A 441 -12.53 -33.18 35.52
C LEU A 441 -13.51 -34.10 36.27
N CYS A 442 -13.17 -34.55 37.48
CA CYS A 442 -14.08 -35.37 38.30
C CYS A 442 -15.40 -34.63 38.60
N ARG A 443 -15.33 -33.35 38.99
CA ARG A 443 -16.54 -32.53 39.23
C ARG A 443 -17.42 -32.40 37.98
N GLU A 444 -16.80 -32.34 36.81
CA GLU A 444 -17.53 -32.19 35.55
C GLU A 444 -18.14 -33.51 35.05
N GLU A 445 -17.52 -34.64 35.36
CA GLU A 445 -18.10 -35.97 35.20
C GLU A 445 -19.31 -36.17 36.14
N GLU A 446 -19.20 -35.76 37.40
CA GLU A 446 -20.31 -35.80 38.38
C GLU A 446 -21.50 -34.96 37.92
N ARG A 447 -21.25 -33.73 37.44
CA ARG A 447 -22.30 -32.84 36.88
C ARG A 447 -23.02 -33.50 35.69
N ARG A 448 -22.27 -34.09 34.76
CA ARG A 448 -22.83 -34.79 33.59
C ARG A 448 -23.67 -36.01 33.98
N ALA A 449 -23.21 -36.78 34.97
CA ALA A 449 -23.96 -37.92 35.48
C ALA A 449 -25.29 -37.48 36.12
N GLN A 450 -25.30 -36.39 36.88
CA GLN A 450 -26.51 -35.81 37.47
C GLN A 450 -27.49 -35.31 36.39
N GLU A 451 -27.00 -34.63 35.34
CA GLU A 451 -27.82 -34.17 34.22
C GLU A 451 -28.43 -35.32 33.39
N GLN A 452 -27.68 -36.41 33.19
CA GLN A 452 -28.21 -37.60 32.52
C GLN A 452 -29.28 -38.31 33.34
N CYS A 453 -29.08 -38.48 34.65
CA CYS A 453 -30.08 -39.03 35.56
C CYS A 453 -31.36 -38.18 35.58
N ALA A 454 -31.25 -36.85 35.60
CA ALA A 454 -32.39 -35.94 35.55
C ALA A 454 -33.19 -36.07 34.23
N ARG A 455 -32.50 -36.15 33.08
CA ARG A 455 -33.17 -36.33 31.78
C ARG A 455 -33.89 -37.68 31.66
N ILE A 456 -33.33 -38.76 32.21
CA ILE A 456 -33.98 -40.07 32.20
C ILE A 456 -35.23 -40.08 33.10
N GLY A 457 -35.20 -39.35 34.21
CA GLY A 457 -36.36 -39.15 35.08
C GLY A 457 -37.54 -38.45 34.41
N ASP A 458 -37.30 -37.44 33.58
CA ASP A 458 -38.36 -36.69 32.88
C ASP A 458 -39.05 -37.53 31.78
N TYR A 459 -38.32 -38.40 31.06
CA TYR A 459 -38.93 -39.32 30.09
C TYR A 459 -39.71 -40.47 30.76
N GLY A 460 -39.37 -40.85 31.99
CA GLY A 460 -40.14 -41.80 32.79
C GLY A 460 -41.47 -41.22 33.32
N SER A 461 -41.61 -39.90 33.37
CA SER A 461 -42.83 -39.20 33.84
C SER A 461 -43.83 -38.86 32.72
N MET A 462 -43.47 -38.99 31.44
CA MET A 462 -44.41 -38.82 30.31
C MET A 462 -44.96 -40.16 29.78
N GLY A 463 -44.61 -41.28 30.42
CA GLY A 463 -44.99 -42.64 30.01
C GLY A 463 -45.82 -43.40 31.05
N LEU A 464 -46.57 -42.72 31.90
CA LEU A 464 -47.57 -43.30 32.81
C LEU A 464 -48.90 -42.57 32.71
#